data_AF-A0A397HNH0-F1
#
_entry.id   AF-A0A397HNH0-F1
#
_cell.length_a   1.000
_cell.length_b   1.000
_cell.length_c   1.000
_cell.angle_alpha   90.00
_cell.angle_beta   90.00
_cell.angle_gamma   90.00
#
_symmetry.space_group_name_H-M   'P 1'
#
loop_
_entity.id
_entity.type
_entity.pdbx_description
1 polymer ?
#
loop_
_entity_poly.entity_id
_entity_poly.type
_entity_poly.pdbx_seq_one_letter_code
_entity_poly.pdbx_strand_id
1 'polypeptide(L)'
;MRTEPSEMTSNIRKRPRSTMPVISTENTSGFCPSGTNTHRGSRKSGGCPKRPLVLLWIQIQVVPTIAKPENLQSSQCLWHNIMDYVQLPEGENTPPKRLKSSKKEEKKPPAGKVQRIRLYPTQNERLKLRKWMGTVRWTYNQCLIAIEKEGVKWNKKDLRARCINAENFKNNTKLKWVIETPYPIRDEAMRDLLKGYSSNFASNKKFKMKFRSKKDPRQSIVIHSQHWGRSHDEYSFLPKIKSAEPLPEKLGYDSCIVMNRLEEFYLCIPKALEIRTENQGPLKGLGVITLDPGVRTFMTGYDPSGIAIEWGKK
;
A
#
# COMPACT_ATOMS: atom_id res chain seq x y z
N MET A 1 -74.60 16.78 5.92
CA MET A 1 -74.14 16.40 4.56
C MET A 1 -72.77 15.76 4.71
N ARG A 2 -72.71 14.43 4.52
CA ARG A 2 -71.47 13.66 4.55
C ARG A 2 -70.80 13.77 3.18
N THR A 3 -69.53 14.13 3.16
CA THR A 3 -68.69 14.07 1.95
C THR A 3 -67.74 12.89 2.09
N GLU A 4 -67.97 11.86 1.28
CA GLU A 4 -66.99 10.80 1.04
C GLU A 4 -65.93 11.30 0.04
N PRO A 5 -64.65 10.93 0.21
CA PRO A 5 -63.66 11.10 -0.83
C PRO A 5 -63.47 9.82 -1.67
N SER A 6 -63.44 10.04 -2.98
CA SER A 6 -63.26 9.08 -4.07
C SER A 6 -61.97 8.26 -3.97
N GLU A 7 -62.10 6.95 -4.16
CA GLU A 7 -61.00 6.05 -4.51
C GLU A 7 -60.43 6.41 -5.89
N MET A 8 -59.13 6.70 -5.95
CA MET A 8 -58.38 6.78 -7.21
C MET A 8 -57.32 5.69 -7.21
N THR A 9 -57.60 4.64 -7.98
CA THR A 9 -56.72 3.51 -8.24
C THR A 9 -55.53 3.96 -9.11
N SER A 10 -54.30 3.67 -8.66
CA SER A 10 -53.11 3.85 -9.48
C SER A 10 -52.50 2.51 -9.87
N ASN A 11 -52.49 2.29 -11.18
CA ASN A 11 -52.02 1.09 -11.86
C ASN A 11 -50.51 0.87 -11.65
N ILE A 12 -50.14 -0.20 -10.92
CA ILE A 12 -48.77 -0.67 -10.81
C ILE A 12 -48.38 -1.40 -12.10
N ARG A 13 -47.57 -0.74 -12.93
CA ARG A 13 -46.95 -1.33 -14.13
C ARG A 13 -45.83 -2.29 -13.70
N LYS A 14 -46.11 -3.59 -13.65
CA LYS A 14 -45.12 -4.66 -13.42
C LYS A 14 -44.12 -4.71 -14.58
N ARG A 15 -42.81 -4.63 -14.30
CA ARG A 15 -41.73 -4.91 -15.27
C ARG A 15 -41.60 -6.42 -15.50
N PRO A 16 -41.36 -6.90 -16.73
CA PRO A 16 -41.17 -8.32 -17.01
C PRO A 16 -39.78 -8.81 -16.54
N ARG A 17 -39.73 -10.06 -16.07
CA ARG A 17 -38.51 -10.82 -15.76
C ARG A 17 -37.77 -11.13 -17.06
N SER A 18 -36.46 -10.87 -17.09
CA SER A 18 -35.58 -11.31 -18.16
C SER A 18 -35.13 -12.75 -17.89
N THR A 19 -35.46 -13.60 -18.84
CA THR A 19 -35.18 -15.04 -18.92
C THR A 19 -33.78 -15.27 -19.48
N MET A 20 -33.02 -16.19 -18.88
CA MET A 20 -31.73 -16.69 -19.38
C MET A 20 -31.92 -17.55 -20.65
N PRO A 21 -30.97 -17.58 -21.59
CA PRO A 21 -30.89 -18.67 -22.54
C PRO A 21 -29.97 -19.79 -22.01
N VAL A 22 -30.55 -20.99 -21.99
CA VAL A 22 -29.86 -22.28 -21.93
C VAL A 22 -29.46 -22.65 -23.35
N ILE A 23 -28.20 -23.07 -23.57
CA ILE A 23 -27.82 -23.89 -24.72
C ILE A 23 -26.99 -25.06 -24.19
N SER A 24 -27.46 -26.25 -24.55
CA SER A 24 -26.93 -27.58 -24.25
C SER A 24 -26.48 -28.27 -25.54
N THR A 25 -25.85 -29.44 -25.37
CA THR A 25 -25.37 -30.45 -26.35
C THR A 25 -23.95 -30.24 -26.92
N GLU A 26 -23.09 -31.25 -27.08
CA GLU A 26 -22.88 -32.57 -26.46
C GLU A 26 -21.56 -33.15 -27.07
N ASN A 27 -21.11 -34.30 -26.52
CA ASN A 27 -20.25 -35.33 -27.13
C ASN A 27 -18.71 -35.18 -27.16
N THR A 28 -17.90 -36.23 -26.95
CA THR A 28 -17.95 -37.48 -26.15
C THR A 28 -16.52 -38.09 -26.19
N SER A 29 -16.28 -39.08 -25.31
CA SER A 29 -15.15 -40.03 -25.23
C SER A 29 -13.88 -39.56 -24.49
N GLY A 30 -13.33 -40.28 -23.52
CA GLY A 30 -13.67 -41.58 -22.94
C GLY A 30 -12.51 -42.10 -22.09
N PHE A 31 -12.84 -42.98 -21.14
CA PHE A 31 -11.97 -43.94 -20.42
C PHE A 31 -11.29 -43.55 -19.10
N CYS A 32 -11.96 -43.99 -18.01
CA CYS A 32 -11.40 -44.44 -16.73
C CYS A 32 -10.66 -45.80 -16.89
N PRO A 33 -10.00 -46.35 -15.84
CA PRO A 33 -10.71 -47.07 -14.77
C PRO A 33 -10.13 -46.78 -13.36
N SER A 34 -11.00 -46.66 -12.34
CA SER A 34 -11.23 -47.61 -11.21
C SER A 34 -10.02 -47.84 -10.27
N GLY A 35 -10.14 -47.97 -8.96
CA GLY A 35 -11.29 -48.15 -8.08
C GLY A 35 -10.90 -47.98 -6.60
N THR A 36 -11.95 -48.10 -5.79
CA THR A 36 -12.07 -47.94 -4.34
C THR A 36 -11.19 -48.85 -3.49
N ASN A 37 -10.72 -48.36 -2.32
CA ASN A 37 -11.18 -48.91 -1.03
C ASN A 37 -10.63 -48.13 0.20
N THR A 38 -11.55 -47.82 1.10
CA THR A 38 -11.32 -47.51 2.51
C THR A 38 -10.85 -48.74 3.28
N HIS A 39 -9.80 -48.63 4.10
CA HIS A 39 -9.71 -49.34 5.38
C HIS A 39 -8.74 -48.67 6.36
N ARG A 40 -9.20 -48.60 7.60
CA ARG A 40 -8.54 -48.14 8.83
C ARG A 40 -7.50 -49.19 9.27
N GLY A 41 -6.30 -48.80 9.69
CA GLY A 41 -5.30 -49.71 10.26
C GLY A 41 -4.11 -48.96 10.86
N SER A 42 -3.72 -49.36 12.07
CA SER A 42 -2.76 -48.70 12.96
C SER A 42 -1.41 -49.44 12.97
N ARG A 43 -0.37 -48.72 13.46
CA ARG A 43 0.92 -49.17 14.05
C ARG A 43 2.16 -49.41 13.16
N LYS A 44 3.20 -48.67 13.59
CA LYS A 44 4.57 -49.07 13.98
C LYS A 44 5.68 -49.16 12.91
N SER A 45 6.67 -48.28 13.16
CA SER A 45 8.13 -48.51 13.21
C SER A 45 8.86 -49.16 12.04
N GLY A 46 9.82 -48.42 11.49
CA GLY A 46 10.91 -48.96 10.70
C GLY A 46 11.85 -47.84 10.25
N GLY A 47 12.85 -47.54 11.08
CA GLY A 47 13.92 -46.61 10.73
C GLY A 47 14.83 -47.20 9.65
N CYS A 48 15.37 -46.32 8.80
CA CYS A 48 16.52 -46.62 7.95
C CYS A 48 17.52 -45.45 7.99
N PRO A 49 18.83 -45.75 7.88
CA PRO A 49 19.89 -44.95 8.49
C PRO A 49 20.27 -43.75 7.64
N LYS A 50 20.55 -42.63 8.32
CA LYS A 50 21.19 -41.43 7.75
C LYS A 50 22.65 -41.76 7.42
N ARG A 51 23.05 -41.62 6.16
CA ARG A 51 24.46 -41.44 5.77
C ARG A 51 24.76 -39.94 5.71
N PRO A 52 25.86 -39.45 6.30
CA PRO A 52 26.19 -38.03 6.25
C PRO A 52 26.79 -37.70 4.88
N LEU A 53 26.18 -36.76 4.16
CA LEU A 53 26.83 -36.05 3.06
C LEU A 53 27.84 -35.08 3.66
N VAL A 54 29.12 -35.41 3.53
CA VAL A 54 30.24 -34.52 3.84
C VAL A 54 30.26 -33.44 2.75
N LEU A 55 29.81 -32.23 3.08
CA LEU A 55 29.97 -31.05 2.24
C LEU A 55 31.42 -30.55 2.37
N LEU A 56 32.23 -30.82 1.36
CA LEU A 56 33.56 -30.23 1.22
C LEU A 56 33.40 -28.79 0.72
N TRP A 57 33.57 -27.81 1.61
CA TRP A 57 33.64 -26.40 1.25
C TRP A 57 35.08 -26.08 0.82
N ILE A 58 35.31 -25.83 -0.47
CA ILE A 58 36.56 -25.23 -0.93
C ILE A 58 36.37 -23.71 -0.95
N GLN A 59 37.01 -23.04 0.00
CA GLN A 59 37.08 -21.57 0.09
C GLN A 59 38.26 -21.10 -0.77
N ILE A 60 38.01 -20.56 -1.96
CA ILE A 60 39.05 -19.85 -2.72
C ILE A 60 39.10 -18.41 -2.22
N GLN A 61 40.15 -18.07 -1.46
CA GLN A 61 40.45 -16.68 -1.10
C GLN A 61 41.14 -16.00 -2.27
N VAL A 62 40.52 -14.95 -2.82
CA VAL A 62 41.18 -14.00 -3.72
C VAL A 62 41.55 -12.78 -2.90
N VAL A 63 42.85 -12.56 -2.69
CA VAL A 63 43.40 -11.39 -2.01
C VAL A 63 43.57 -10.27 -3.03
N PRO A 64 42.90 -9.11 -2.90
CA PRO A 64 43.24 -7.94 -3.70
C PRO A 64 44.46 -7.24 -3.11
N THR A 65 45.53 -7.10 -3.90
CA THR A 65 46.71 -6.29 -3.57
C THR A 65 46.33 -4.82 -3.66
N ILE A 66 46.32 -4.12 -2.53
CA ILE A 66 46.10 -2.67 -2.44
C ILE A 66 47.45 -1.97 -2.69
N ALA A 67 47.55 -1.23 -3.78
CA ALA A 67 48.61 -0.25 -3.99
C ALA A 67 48.31 1.02 -3.17
N LYS A 68 49.30 1.49 -2.41
CA LYS A 68 49.24 2.72 -1.59
C LYS A 68 49.26 3.96 -2.49
N PRO A 69 48.44 4.98 -2.24
CA PRO A 69 48.76 6.34 -2.66
C PRO A 69 49.55 7.07 -1.56
N GLU A 70 50.64 7.67 -1.99
CA GLU A 70 51.56 8.46 -1.19
C GLU A 70 50.98 9.83 -0.80
N ASN A 71 51.55 10.33 0.30
CA ASN A 71 51.44 11.61 0.97
C ASN A 71 51.21 12.83 0.04
N LEU A 72 50.15 13.61 0.29
CA LEU A 72 50.09 15.03 -0.12
C LEU A 72 49.66 15.89 1.08
N GLN A 73 50.61 16.65 1.60
CA GLN A 73 50.43 17.62 2.68
C GLN A 73 49.65 18.86 2.23
N SER A 74 48.89 19.41 3.18
CA SER A 74 48.74 20.85 3.48
C SER A 74 48.03 21.76 2.47
N SER A 75 46.85 22.27 2.87
CA SER A 75 46.54 23.71 2.79
C SER A 75 45.35 24.12 3.69
N GLN A 76 45.43 23.79 4.97
CA GLN A 76 45.50 24.73 6.10
C GLN A 76 44.87 26.14 6.16
N CYS A 77 44.49 26.86 5.09
CA CYS A 77 44.32 28.32 5.26
C CYS A 77 43.61 29.03 4.11
N LEU A 78 42.28 29.23 4.21
CA LEU A 78 41.58 30.25 3.41
C LEU A 78 40.16 30.61 3.90
N TRP A 79 39.91 30.60 5.22
CA TRP A 79 38.58 30.94 5.78
C TRP A 79 38.58 32.01 6.89
N HIS A 80 39.67 32.77 7.07
CA HIS A 80 39.77 33.78 8.14
C HIS A 80 39.62 35.26 7.73
N ASN A 81 39.26 35.60 6.49
CA ASN A 81 39.33 37.00 6.04
C ASN A 81 38.02 37.66 5.58
N ILE A 82 36.86 37.20 6.03
CA ILE A 82 35.60 37.94 5.78
C ILE A 82 34.68 37.83 7.01
N MET A 83 35.01 38.52 8.10
CA MET A 83 34.02 38.91 9.13
C MET A 83 34.50 40.04 10.07
N ASP A 84 35.54 40.80 9.72
CA ASP A 84 35.89 42.03 10.43
C ASP A 84 35.37 43.23 9.65
N TYR A 85 34.11 43.61 9.86
CA TYR A 85 33.60 44.98 9.73
C TYR A 85 32.12 44.98 10.09
N VAL A 86 31.79 45.40 11.31
CA VAL A 86 30.67 46.29 11.70
C VAL A 86 30.69 46.34 13.24
N GLN A 87 31.28 47.40 13.80
CA GLN A 87 31.03 47.83 15.17
C GLN A 87 29.67 48.57 15.21
N LEU A 88 28.80 48.20 16.14
CA LEU A 88 27.58 48.94 16.49
C LEU A 88 27.51 49.13 18.03
N PRO A 89 26.89 50.23 18.50
CA PRO A 89 27.04 50.74 19.86
C PRO A 89 26.26 49.95 20.92
N GLU A 90 26.74 50.04 22.16
CA GLU A 90 26.16 49.43 23.36
C GLU A 90 24.76 49.98 23.68
N GLY A 91 23.81 49.08 23.97
CA GLY A 91 22.49 49.46 24.48
C GLY A 91 21.47 48.31 24.54
N GLU A 92 21.06 47.98 25.76
CA GLU A 92 19.89 47.19 26.19
C GLU A 92 19.91 45.65 26.08
N ASN A 93 20.01 45.04 27.27
CA ASN A 93 19.88 43.62 27.55
C ASN A 93 18.47 43.09 27.22
N THR A 94 18.35 42.32 26.14
CA THR A 94 17.27 41.34 25.97
C THR A 94 17.85 39.95 25.72
N PRO A 95 17.36 38.90 26.39
CA PRO A 95 17.94 37.57 26.28
C PRO A 95 17.75 37.02 24.85
N PRO A 96 18.78 36.39 24.26
CA PRO A 96 18.71 35.95 22.87
C PRO A 96 17.67 34.83 22.73
N LYS A 97 16.67 35.07 21.88
CA LYS A 97 15.73 34.03 21.43
C LYS A 97 16.56 32.89 20.83
N ARG A 98 16.52 31.72 21.48
CA ARG A 98 17.09 30.48 20.94
C ARG A 98 16.64 30.30 19.49
N LEU A 99 17.55 30.52 18.56
CA LEU A 99 17.40 30.07 17.18
C LEU A 99 17.22 28.55 17.25
N LYS A 100 15.99 28.09 16.98
CA LYS A 100 15.72 26.67 16.80
C LYS A 100 16.58 26.22 15.63
N SER A 101 17.63 25.46 15.91
CA SER A 101 18.38 24.76 14.89
C SER A 101 17.39 23.89 14.10
N SER A 102 17.05 24.32 12.89
CA SER A 102 16.27 23.50 11.98
C SER A 102 17.13 22.28 11.66
N LYS A 103 16.81 21.13 12.27
CA LYS A 103 17.33 19.84 11.78
C LYS A 103 17.00 19.81 10.29
N LYS A 104 18.04 19.80 9.46
CA LYS A 104 17.92 19.64 8.01
C LYS A 104 17.33 18.25 7.81
N GLU A 105 16.01 18.16 7.62
CA GLU A 105 15.36 16.90 7.33
C GLU A 105 15.96 16.38 6.02
N GLU A 106 16.71 15.28 6.11
CA GLU A 106 17.14 14.55 4.93
C GLU A 106 15.89 14.18 4.13
N LYS A 107 15.79 14.72 2.92
CA LYS A 107 14.65 14.46 2.03
C LYS A 107 14.69 12.97 1.68
N LYS A 108 13.72 12.22 2.20
CA LYS A 108 13.54 10.80 1.87
C LYS A 108 13.48 10.64 0.35
N PRO A 109 14.14 9.63 -0.23
CA PRO A 109 14.05 9.38 -1.66
C PRO A 109 12.59 9.16 -2.07
N PRO A 110 12.19 9.56 -3.29
CA PRO A 110 10.84 9.35 -3.75
C PRO A 110 10.51 7.85 -3.77
N ALA A 111 9.30 7.50 -3.34
CA ALA A 111 8.84 6.12 -3.44
C ALA A 111 8.64 5.75 -4.92
N GLY A 112 9.24 4.64 -5.36
CA GLY A 112 9.19 4.19 -6.76
C GLY A 112 8.74 2.74 -6.95
N LYS A 113 8.57 1.98 -5.87
CA LYS A 113 7.95 0.64 -5.90
C LYS A 113 7.00 0.46 -4.71
N VAL A 114 6.10 -0.51 -4.80
CA VAL A 114 5.16 -0.84 -3.71
C VAL A 114 5.26 -2.33 -3.39
N GLN A 115 5.58 -2.65 -2.13
CA GLN A 115 5.43 -4.02 -1.63
C GLN A 115 3.96 -4.22 -1.20
N ARG A 116 3.34 -5.30 -1.66
CA ARG A 116 1.95 -5.65 -1.33
C ARG A 116 1.92 -6.92 -0.50
N ILE A 117 1.62 -6.80 0.79
CA ILE A 117 1.57 -7.93 1.72
C ILE A 117 0.11 -8.30 1.99
N ARG A 118 -0.27 -9.57 1.83
CA ARG A 118 -1.61 -10.05 2.17
C ARG A 118 -1.79 -10.13 3.69
N LEU A 119 -2.91 -9.60 4.19
CA LEU A 119 -3.31 -9.60 5.59
C LEU A 119 -4.46 -10.57 5.84
N TYR A 120 -4.45 -11.19 7.01
CA TYR A 120 -5.44 -12.14 7.52
C TYR A 120 -5.99 -11.65 8.87
N PRO A 121 -6.75 -10.54 8.89
CA PRO A 121 -7.31 -10.01 10.13
C PRO A 121 -8.31 -10.98 10.74
N THR A 122 -8.34 -11.03 12.08
CA THR A 122 -9.39 -11.66 12.88
C THR A 122 -10.75 -10.99 12.61
N GLN A 123 -11.83 -11.60 13.08
CA GLN A 123 -13.18 -11.05 12.88
C GLN A 123 -13.33 -9.62 13.45
N ASN A 124 -12.78 -9.37 14.64
CA ASN A 124 -12.85 -8.05 15.28
C ASN A 124 -12.04 -7.00 14.53
N GLU A 125 -10.82 -7.34 14.10
CA GLU A 125 -9.96 -6.45 13.31
C GLU A 125 -10.59 -6.16 11.94
N ARG A 126 -11.20 -7.17 11.31
CA ARG A 126 -11.93 -7.02 10.05
C ARG A 126 -13.10 -6.05 10.19
N LEU A 127 -13.91 -6.20 11.23
CA LEU A 127 -15.02 -5.28 11.50
C LEU A 127 -14.53 -3.85 11.72
N LYS A 128 -13.43 -3.68 12.46
CA LYS A 128 -12.80 -2.39 12.70
C LYS A 128 -12.30 -1.75 11.39
N LEU A 129 -11.56 -2.50 10.56
CA LEU A 129 -11.10 -2.03 9.25
C LEU A 129 -12.26 -1.67 8.32
N ARG A 130 -13.31 -2.50 8.27
CA ARG A 130 -14.52 -2.22 7.47
C ARG A 130 -15.23 -0.96 7.93
N LYS A 131 -15.31 -0.72 9.24
CA LYS A 131 -15.86 0.50 9.81
C LYS A 131 -15.04 1.71 9.38
N TRP A 132 -13.71 1.64 9.48
CA TRP A 132 -12.80 2.70 9.03
C TRP A 132 -12.97 2.99 7.53
N MET A 133 -13.04 1.97 6.67
CA MET A 133 -13.34 2.11 5.24
C MET A 133 -14.71 2.76 4.97
N GLY A 134 -15.71 2.39 5.78
CA GLY A 134 -17.03 3.00 5.75
C GLY A 134 -17.00 4.49 6.11
N THR A 135 -16.22 4.85 7.13
CA THR A 135 -16.01 6.23 7.55
C THR A 135 -15.32 7.03 6.47
N VAL A 136 -14.23 6.51 5.88
CA VAL A 136 -13.53 7.17 4.77
C VAL A 136 -14.48 7.48 3.61
N ARG A 137 -15.29 6.50 3.19
CA ARG A 137 -16.29 6.71 2.13
C ARG A 137 -17.32 7.77 2.51
N TRP A 138 -17.85 7.69 3.73
CA TRP A 138 -18.85 8.65 4.20
C TRP A 138 -18.29 10.07 4.26
N THR A 139 -17.13 10.26 4.89
CA THR A 139 -16.47 11.58 5.03
C THR A 139 -16.13 12.18 3.68
N TYR A 140 -15.59 11.40 2.74
CA TYR A 140 -15.35 11.85 1.36
C TYR A 140 -16.65 12.35 0.72
N ASN A 141 -17.74 11.57 0.81
CA ASN A 141 -19.02 11.94 0.19
C ASN A 141 -19.65 13.18 0.85
N GLN A 142 -19.51 13.33 2.17
CA GLN A 142 -19.97 14.52 2.87
C GLN A 142 -19.20 15.76 2.45
N CYS A 143 -17.86 15.66 2.31
CA CYS A 143 -17.05 16.78 1.82
C CYS A 143 -17.46 17.16 0.38
N LEU A 144 -17.76 16.18 -0.47
CA LEU A 144 -18.24 16.44 -1.83
C LEU A 144 -19.61 17.14 -1.84
N ILE A 145 -20.54 16.74 -0.95
CA ILE A 145 -21.82 17.41 -0.76
C ILE A 145 -21.62 18.87 -0.31
N ALA A 146 -20.73 19.09 0.67
CA ALA A 146 -20.45 20.44 1.18
C ALA A 146 -19.91 21.37 0.07
N ILE A 147 -19.06 20.87 -0.82
CA ILE A 147 -18.54 21.65 -1.95
C ILE A 147 -19.64 21.89 -3.01
N GLU A 148 -20.30 20.82 -3.48
CA GLU A 148 -21.21 20.93 -4.64
C GLU A 148 -22.57 21.54 -4.30
N LYS A 149 -23.11 21.27 -3.11
CA LYS A 149 -24.48 21.69 -2.73
C LYS A 149 -24.50 22.87 -1.79
N GLU A 150 -23.56 22.93 -0.85
CA GLU A 150 -23.53 23.97 0.19
C GLU A 150 -22.60 25.14 -0.17
N GLY A 151 -21.83 25.02 -1.26
CA GLY A 151 -20.92 26.07 -1.72
C GLY A 151 -19.71 26.29 -0.81
N VAL A 152 -19.36 25.32 0.04
CA VAL A 152 -18.18 25.41 0.91
C VAL A 152 -16.92 25.43 0.06
N LYS A 153 -16.00 26.35 0.38
CA LYS A 153 -14.71 26.43 -0.31
C LYS A 153 -13.96 25.11 -0.15
N TRP A 154 -13.30 24.68 -1.23
CA TRP A 154 -12.51 23.45 -1.30
C TRP A 154 -11.15 23.57 -0.57
N ASN A 155 -11.15 24.19 0.62
CA ASN A 155 -9.98 24.38 1.47
C ASN A 155 -10.01 23.40 2.65
N LYS A 156 -8.83 22.98 3.10
CA LYS A 156 -8.69 22.07 4.25
C LYS A 156 -9.36 22.62 5.52
N LYS A 157 -9.21 23.93 5.78
CA LYS A 157 -9.75 24.57 7.00
C LYS A 157 -11.27 24.51 7.04
N ASP A 158 -11.91 24.93 5.95
CA ASP A 158 -13.37 25.05 5.86
C ASP A 158 -14.04 23.67 5.87
N LEU A 159 -13.47 22.70 5.14
CA LEU A 159 -13.97 21.32 5.13
C LEU A 159 -13.80 20.61 6.47
N ARG A 160 -12.70 20.86 7.21
CA ARG A 160 -12.53 20.31 8.57
C ARG A 160 -13.59 20.85 9.53
N ALA A 161 -13.79 22.18 9.50
CA ALA A 161 -14.79 22.84 10.31
C ALA A 161 -16.20 22.31 10.03
N ARG A 162 -16.52 22.02 8.76
CA ARG A 162 -17.85 21.55 8.35
C ARG A 162 -18.10 20.05 8.52
N CYS A 163 -17.11 19.20 8.24
CA CYS A 163 -17.32 17.75 8.04
C CYS A 163 -16.52 16.83 8.97
N ILE A 164 -15.45 17.30 9.63
CA ILE A 164 -14.51 16.41 10.34
C ILE A 164 -14.44 16.67 11.84
N ASN A 165 -14.51 17.94 12.26
CA ASN A 165 -14.36 18.29 13.67
C ASN A 165 -15.45 17.64 14.53
N ALA A 166 -15.08 17.22 15.74
CA ALA A 166 -15.95 16.47 16.65
C ALA A 166 -17.27 17.21 16.98
N GLU A 167 -17.23 18.55 16.97
CA GLU A 167 -18.38 19.42 17.23
C GLU A 167 -19.55 19.16 16.28
N ASN A 168 -19.27 18.82 15.01
CA ASN A 168 -20.30 18.49 14.01
C ASN A 168 -21.09 17.23 14.33
N PHE A 169 -20.61 16.42 15.28
CA PHE A 169 -21.20 15.13 15.62
C PHE A 169 -21.80 15.08 17.02
N LYS A 170 -21.53 16.07 17.88
CA LYS A 170 -21.99 16.09 19.29
C LYS A 170 -23.51 15.90 19.41
N ASN A 171 -24.27 16.48 18.49
CA ASN A 171 -25.74 16.51 18.55
C ASN A 171 -26.40 15.35 17.78
N ASN A 172 -25.63 14.47 17.13
CA ASN A 172 -26.17 13.44 16.25
C ASN A 172 -25.76 12.03 16.70
N THR A 173 -26.62 11.40 17.50
CA THR A 173 -26.44 10.02 17.99
C THR A 173 -26.22 9.01 16.86
N LYS A 174 -26.79 9.26 15.66
CA LYS A 174 -26.64 8.37 14.50
C LYS A 174 -25.22 8.39 13.90
N LEU A 175 -24.40 9.40 14.21
CA LEU A 175 -23.06 9.58 13.66
C LEU A 175 -21.94 9.26 14.66
N LYS A 176 -22.26 8.69 15.83
CA LYS A 176 -21.27 8.31 16.85
C LYS A 176 -20.17 7.40 16.28
N TRP A 177 -20.54 6.47 15.39
CA TRP A 177 -19.61 5.54 14.73
C TRP A 177 -18.52 6.22 13.89
N VAL A 178 -18.75 7.45 13.41
CA VAL A 178 -17.76 8.26 12.68
C VAL A 178 -16.72 8.84 13.64
N ILE A 179 -17.16 9.33 14.81
CA ILE A 179 -16.28 9.88 15.84
C ILE A 179 -15.34 8.80 16.39
N GLU A 180 -15.84 7.59 16.56
CA GLU A 180 -15.07 6.41 17.00
C GLU A 180 -13.98 5.97 16.00
N THR A 181 -13.94 6.55 14.81
CA THR A 181 -12.84 6.36 13.87
C THR A 181 -11.77 7.44 14.11
N PRO A 182 -10.47 7.07 14.14
CA PRO A 182 -9.40 8.02 14.38
C PRO A 182 -9.50 9.26 13.48
N TYR A 183 -9.25 10.43 14.06
CA TYR A 183 -9.27 11.70 13.32
C TYR A 183 -8.39 11.67 12.04
N PRO A 184 -7.15 11.12 12.04
CA PRO A 184 -6.32 11.10 10.83
C PRO A 184 -6.95 10.34 9.66
N ILE A 185 -7.75 9.30 9.92
CA ILE A 185 -8.45 8.54 8.86
C ILE A 185 -9.54 9.40 8.20
N ARG A 186 -10.27 10.18 9.01
CA ARG A 186 -11.30 11.11 8.51
C ARG A 186 -10.66 12.27 7.75
N ASP A 187 -9.58 12.81 8.27
CA ASP A 187 -8.82 13.89 7.63
C ASP A 187 -8.21 13.44 6.30
N GLU A 188 -7.73 12.20 6.22
CA GLU A 188 -7.25 11.65 4.94
C GLU A 188 -8.34 11.48 3.89
N ALA A 189 -9.55 11.09 4.30
CA ALA A 189 -10.68 11.01 3.37
C ALA A 189 -11.00 12.36 2.69
N MET A 190 -10.84 13.47 3.42
CA MET A 190 -10.96 14.81 2.85
C MET A 190 -9.76 15.17 1.98
N ARG A 191 -8.53 14.86 2.42
CA ARG A 191 -7.32 15.10 1.60
C ARG A 191 -7.36 14.36 0.27
N ASP A 192 -7.88 13.14 0.27
CA ASP A 192 -8.15 12.34 -0.92
C ASP A 192 -9.05 13.08 -1.92
N LEU A 193 -10.13 13.71 -1.45
CA LEU A 193 -11.02 14.50 -2.30
C LEU A 193 -10.30 15.72 -2.89
N LEU A 194 -9.57 16.46 -2.05
CA LEU A 194 -8.82 17.65 -2.46
C LEU A 194 -7.70 17.30 -3.46
N LYS A 195 -7.03 16.16 -3.28
CA LYS A 195 -6.06 15.62 -4.24
C LYS A 195 -6.73 15.28 -5.56
N GLY A 196 -7.94 14.70 -5.50
CA GLY A 196 -8.79 14.47 -6.68
C GLY A 196 -9.05 15.75 -7.46
N TYR A 197 -9.54 16.81 -6.80
CA TYR A 197 -9.72 18.12 -7.44
C TYR A 197 -8.42 18.66 -8.03
N SER A 198 -7.34 18.70 -7.24
CA SER A 198 -6.04 19.24 -7.67
C SER A 198 -5.50 18.53 -8.92
N SER A 199 -5.59 17.20 -8.96
CA SER A 199 -5.14 16.39 -10.10
C SER A 199 -5.99 16.61 -11.35
N ASN A 200 -7.31 16.75 -11.21
CA ASN A 200 -8.18 17.00 -12.36
C ASN A 200 -8.05 18.43 -12.89
N PHE A 201 -7.86 19.43 -12.03
CA PHE A 201 -7.56 20.80 -12.44
C PHE A 201 -6.23 20.88 -13.22
N ALA A 202 -5.19 20.17 -12.76
CA ALA A 202 -3.93 20.09 -13.49
C ALA A 202 -4.07 19.45 -14.88
N SER A 203 -5.07 18.59 -15.09
CA SER A 203 -5.32 17.95 -16.39
C SER A 203 -6.02 18.87 -17.41
N ASN A 204 -6.48 20.06 -17.01
CA ASN A 204 -7.20 21.06 -17.81
C ASN A 204 -8.39 20.51 -18.63
N LYS A 205 -8.99 19.41 -18.21
CA LYS A 205 -10.19 18.81 -18.80
C LYS A 205 -11.41 19.14 -17.96
N LYS A 206 -12.59 19.22 -18.58
CA LYS A 206 -13.86 19.28 -17.83
C LYS A 206 -14.02 17.98 -17.04
N PHE A 207 -14.26 18.10 -15.75
CA PHE A 207 -14.43 16.94 -14.87
C PHE A 207 -15.60 17.15 -13.90
N LYS A 208 -16.11 16.03 -13.39
CA LYS A 208 -17.08 16.01 -12.30
C LYS A 208 -16.66 14.94 -11.29
N MET A 209 -16.54 15.35 -10.03
CA MET A 209 -16.23 14.43 -8.95
C MET A 209 -17.44 13.52 -8.70
N LYS A 210 -17.18 12.25 -8.38
CA LYS A 210 -18.22 11.25 -8.12
C LYS A 210 -18.19 10.81 -6.66
N PHE A 211 -19.36 10.47 -6.12
CA PHE A 211 -19.45 9.82 -4.81
C PHE A 211 -18.76 8.45 -4.83
N ARG A 212 -18.09 8.13 -3.72
CA ARG A 212 -17.55 6.80 -3.44
C ARG A 212 -18.68 5.85 -3.08
N SER A 213 -18.68 4.66 -3.68
CA SER A 213 -19.69 3.62 -3.47
C SER A 213 -19.20 2.55 -2.49
N LYS A 214 -20.12 1.91 -1.76
CA LYS A 214 -19.80 0.70 -0.98
C LYS A 214 -19.54 -0.51 -1.89
N LYS A 215 -20.05 -0.47 -3.12
CA LYS A 215 -19.90 -1.52 -4.13
C LYS A 215 -18.64 -1.35 -4.99
N ASP A 216 -17.81 -0.35 -4.68
CA ASP A 216 -16.53 -0.14 -5.37
C ASP A 216 -15.66 -1.40 -5.21
N PRO A 217 -15.13 -1.98 -6.31
CA PRO A 217 -14.29 -3.17 -6.25
C PRO A 217 -13.07 -3.05 -5.34
N ARG A 218 -12.63 -1.82 -5.05
CA ARG A 218 -11.50 -1.54 -4.16
C ARG A 218 -11.86 -0.45 -3.17
N GLN A 219 -11.53 -0.69 -1.90
CA GLN A 219 -11.62 0.33 -0.85
C GLN A 219 -10.28 0.43 -0.15
N SER A 220 -9.91 1.64 0.23
CA SER A 220 -8.59 1.91 0.80
C SER A 220 -8.65 2.87 1.97
N ILE A 221 -7.76 2.66 2.94
CA ILE A 221 -7.44 3.62 4.00
C ILE A 221 -5.94 3.87 4.02
N VAL A 222 -5.54 5.12 4.24
CA VAL A 222 -4.14 5.50 4.43
C VAL A 222 -3.81 5.41 5.91
N ILE A 223 -2.69 4.78 6.22
CA ILE A 223 -2.10 4.67 7.54
C ILE A 223 -0.80 5.46 7.52
N HIS A 224 -0.76 6.55 8.28
CA HIS A 224 0.48 7.31 8.39
C HIS A 224 1.55 6.50 9.11
N SER A 225 2.78 6.61 8.60
CA SER A 225 3.97 5.99 9.17
C SER A 225 4.14 6.31 10.67
N GLN A 226 3.76 7.52 11.07
CA GLN A 226 3.85 7.98 12.47
C GLN A 226 2.98 7.19 13.45
N HIS A 227 1.89 6.55 13.01
CA HIS A 227 0.97 5.78 13.86
C HIS A 227 1.33 4.29 13.91
N TRP A 228 2.25 3.84 13.05
CA TRP A 228 2.66 2.44 12.99
C TRP A 228 3.59 2.08 14.15
N GLY A 229 3.38 0.91 14.75
CA GLY A 229 4.26 0.39 15.81
C GLY A 229 4.08 1.05 17.19
N ARG A 230 3.09 1.91 17.39
CA ARG A 230 2.79 2.50 18.71
C ARG A 230 1.96 1.55 19.58
N SER A 231 2.40 1.30 20.81
CA SER A 231 1.79 0.32 21.71
C SER A 231 0.40 0.70 22.23
N HIS A 232 0.15 2.00 22.49
CA HIS A 232 -1.09 2.50 23.11
C HIS A 232 -1.99 3.28 22.15
N ASP A 233 -1.77 3.17 20.83
CA ASP A 233 -2.57 3.88 19.83
C ASP A 233 -3.74 3.01 19.32
N GLU A 234 -4.76 3.63 18.74
CA GLU A 234 -5.90 2.94 18.09
C GLU A 234 -5.45 2.04 16.93
N TYR A 235 -4.23 2.26 16.43
CA TYR A 235 -3.54 1.56 15.36
C TYR A 235 -2.65 0.40 15.85
N SER A 236 -2.52 0.19 17.17
CA SER A 236 -1.64 -0.81 17.78
C SER A 236 -1.88 -2.26 17.35
N PHE A 237 -3.08 -2.56 16.84
CA PHE A 237 -3.43 -3.87 16.28
C PHE A 237 -2.82 -4.10 14.88
N LEU A 238 -2.57 -3.05 14.09
CA LEU A 238 -2.17 -3.18 12.69
C LEU A 238 -0.86 -3.97 12.49
N PRO A 239 0.22 -3.73 13.27
CA PRO A 239 1.46 -4.50 13.14
C PRO A 239 1.32 -5.95 13.64
N LYS A 240 0.24 -6.27 14.35
CA LYS A 240 -0.02 -7.59 14.96
C LYS A 240 -0.93 -8.47 14.10
N ILE A 241 -1.50 -7.92 13.03
CA ILE A 241 -2.37 -8.67 12.11
C ILE A 241 -1.56 -9.80 11.46
N LYS A 242 -2.10 -11.02 11.47
CA LYS A 242 -1.51 -12.16 10.76
C LYS A 242 -1.37 -11.82 9.28
N SER A 243 -0.25 -12.18 8.67
CA SER A 243 0.10 -11.77 7.31
C SER A 243 0.82 -12.89 6.55
N ALA A 244 0.86 -12.79 5.23
CA ALA A 244 1.56 -13.77 4.38
C ALA A 244 3.09 -13.61 4.45
N GLU A 245 3.56 -12.40 4.68
CA GLU A 245 4.97 -12.05 4.90
C GLU A 245 5.07 -11.26 6.22
N PRO A 246 6.18 -11.36 6.97
CA PRO A 246 6.38 -10.59 8.19
C PRO A 246 6.15 -9.09 7.97
N LEU A 247 5.36 -8.48 8.85
CA LEU A 247 5.12 -7.04 8.82
C LEU A 247 6.36 -6.29 9.34
N PRO A 248 6.70 -5.13 8.75
CA PRO A 248 7.85 -4.36 9.21
C PRO A 248 7.58 -3.75 10.58
N GLU A 249 8.61 -3.67 11.41
CA GLU A 249 8.54 -2.98 12.71
C GLU A 249 8.28 -1.47 12.54
N LYS A 250 8.83 -0.86 11.48
CA LYS A 250 8.70 0.56 11.17
C LYS A 250 8.35 0.77 9.70
N LEU A 251 7.50 1.76 9.43
CA LEU A 251 7.19 2.19 8.07
C LEU A 251 8.02 3.43 7.69
N GLY A 252 8.72 3.36 6.57
CA GLY A 252 9.48 4.50 6.03
C GLY A 252 8.57 5.59 5.42
N TYR A 253 7.41 5.19 4.91
CA TYR A 253 6.42 6.03 4.24
C TYR A 253 5.02 5.73 4.74
N ASP A 254 4.10 6.65 4.51
CA ASP A 254 2.67 6.40 4.72
C ASP A 254 2.23 5.25 3.82
N SER A 255 1.56 4.28 4.42
CA SER A 255 1.18 3.04 3.76
C SER A 255 -0.33 2.98 3.61
N CYS A 256 -0.82 2.10 2.74
CA CYS A 256 -2.25 2.00 2.47
C CYS A 256 -2.73 0.58 2.71
N ILE A 257 -3.82 0.42 3.48
CA ILE A 257 -4.53 -0.85 3.55
C ILE A 257 -5.61 -0.81 2.47
N VAL A 258 -5.63 -1.84 1.62
CA VAL A 258 -6.60 -2.00 0.53
C VAL A 258 -7.40 -3.26 0.75
N MET A 259 -8.72 -3.16 0.56
CA MET A 259 -9.65 -4.29 0.56
C MET A 259 -10.19 -4.49 -0.86
N ASN A 260 -10.12 -5.72 -1.38
CA ASN A 260 -10.70 -6.07 -2.68
C ASN A 260 -12.17 -6.52 -2.56
N ARG A 261 -12.78 -6.87 -3.69
CA ARG A 261 -14.18 -7.35 -3.76
C ARG A 261 -14.41 -8.67 -3.01
N LEU A 262 -13.37 -9.48 -2.84
CA LEU A 262 -13.41 -10.76 -2.10
C LEU A 262 -13.19 -10.57 -0.60
N GLU A 263 -13.21 -9.32 -0.11
CA GLU A 263 -12.92 -8.96 1.29
C GLU A 263 -11.53 -9.41 1.77
N GLU A 264 -10.57 -9.55 0.85
CA GLU A 264 -9.17 -9.77 1.17
C GLU A 264 -8.46 -8.44 1.40
N PHE A 265 -7.63 -8.39 2.43
CA PHE A 265 -6.90 -7.20 2.84
C PHE A 265 -5.44 -7.28 2.42
N TYR A 266 -4.91 -6.15 1.94
CA TYR A 266 -3.51 -6.02 1.55
C TYR A 266 -2.93 -4.74 2.16
N LEU A 267 -1.74 -4.84 2.76
CA LEU A 267 -0.92 -3.71 3.14
C LEU A 267 -0.01 -3.34 1.97
N CYS A 268 -0.19 -2.16 1.42
CA CYS A 268 0.62 -1.58 0.36
C CYS A 268 1.64 -0.62 0.99
N ILE A 269 2.92 -1.02 0.99
CA ILE A 269 4.03 -0.28 1.58
C ILE A 269 4.85 0.34 0.44
N PRO A 270 4.85 1.67 0.28
CA PRO A 270 5.75 2.33 -0.64
C PRO A 270 7.21 2.11 -0.21
N LYS A 271 8.08 1.83 -1.18
CA LYS A 271 9.54 1.73 -0.99
C LYS A 271 10.24 2.57 -2.04
N ALA A 272 11.41 3.08 -1.69
CA ALA A 272 12.31 3.69 -2.65
C ALA A 272 12.66 2.66 -3.73
N LEU A 273 12.63 3.08 -4.99
CA LEU A 273 13.17 2.27 -6.07
C LEU A 273 14.69 2.39 -6.00
N GLU A 274 15.37 1.27 -5.74
CA GLU A 274 16.81 1.18 -5.96
C GLU A 274 17.03 1.29 -7.47
N ILE A 275 17.52 2.45 -7.91
CA ILE A 275 17.95 2.63 -9.29
C ILE A 275 19.22 1.81 -9.43
N ARG A 276 19.10 0.59 -9.96
CA ARG A 276 20.27 -0.13 -10.45
C ARG A 276 20.65 0.54 -11.76
N THR A 277 21.79 1.23 -11.78
CA THR A 277 22.42 1.60 -13.04
C THR A 277 22.57 0.32 -13.85
N GLU A 278 21.91 0.29 -15.01
CA GLU A 278 22.11 -0.68 -16.07
C GLU A 278 23.52 -0.54 -16.63
N ASN A 279 24.54 -0.82 -15.82
CA ASN A 279 25.79 -1.30 -16.36
C ASN A 279 25.52 -2.74 -16.79
N GLN A 280 24.76 -2.89 -17.88
CA GLN A 280 24.44 -4.15 -18.56
C GLN A 280 25.70 -4.81 -19.14
N GLY A 281 26.86 -4.16 -19.03
CA GLY A 281 28.16 -4.71 -19.38
C GLY A 281 28.75 -5.51 -18.21
N PRO A 282 29.11 -6.79 -18.40
CA PRO A 282 29.88 -7.54 -17.43
C PRO A 282 31.18 -6.82 -17.08
N LEU A 283 31.51 -6.71 -15.79
CA LEU A 283 32.87 -6.49 -15.34
C LEU A 283 33.67 -7.77 -15.63
N LYS A 284 34.16 -7.89 -16.87
CA LYS A 284 34.95 -9.01 -17.41
C LYS A 284 34.21 -10.36 -17.47
N GLY A 285 33.93 -10.81 -18.68
CA GLY A 285 33.80 -12.23 -19.04
C GLY A 285 32.59 -13.02 -18.52
N LEU A 286 31.64 -12.42 -17.80
CA LEU A 286 30.53 -13.16 -17.19
C LEU A 286 29.15 -12.70 -17.66
N GLY A 287 28.46 -13.62 -18.37
CA GLY A 287 27.06 -13.92 -18.02
C GLY A 287 25.95 -13.26 -18.83
N VAL A 288 26.07 -13.17 -20.16
CA VAL A 288 24.88 -13.00 -21.01
C VAL A 288 24.28 -14.39 -21.24
N ILE A 289 22.98 -14.56 -21.01
CA ILE A 289 22.24 -15.77 -21.36
C ILE A 289 21.03 -15.36 -22.19
N THR A 290 20.85 -15.97 -23.36
CA THR A 290 19.64 -15.78 -24.17
C THR A 290 18.59 -16.77 -23.72
N LEU A 291 17.41 -16.29 -23.35
CA LEU A 291 16.30 -17.10 -22.87
C LEU A 291 15.29 -17.32 -24.00
N ASP A 292 15.03 -18.58 -24.35
CA ASP A 292 14.09 -19.01 -25.38
C ASP A 292 12.93 -19.82 -24.75
N PRO A 293 11.70 -19.28 -24.69
CA PRO A 293 10.53 -20.01 -24.24
C PRO A 293 10.08 -21.02 -25.31
N GLY A 294 10.22 -22.32 -25.01
CA GLY A 294 9.83 -23.40 -25.92
C GLY A 294 8.48 -24.03 -25.58
N VAL A 295 7.81 -24.59 -26.60
CA VAL A 295 6.61 -25.43 -26.40
C VAL A 295 6.92 -26.83 -25.87
N ARG A 296 8.16 -27.30 -26.01
CA ARG A 296 8.64 -28.62 -25.52
C ARG A 296 9.39 -28.52 -24.19
N THR A 297 10.15 -27.45 -24.01
CA THR A 297 10.90 -27.11 -22.80
C THR A 297 10.44 -25.72 -22.37
N PHE A 298 9.92 -25.58 -21.14
CA PHE A 298 9.29 -24.33 -20.67
C PHE A 298 10.18 -23.09 -20.89
N MET A 299 11.48 -23.23 -20.65
CA MET A 299 12.46 -22.20 -20.95
C MET A 299 13.81 -22.86 -21.22
N THR A 300 14.54 -22.38 -22.21
CA THR A 300 15.93 -22.78 -22.47
C THR A 300 16.82 -21.54 -22.45
N GLY A 301 17.91 -21.59 -21.71
CA GLY A 301 18.91 -20.53 -21.65
C GLY A 301 20.17 -20.97 -22.38
N TYR A 302 20.68 -20.16 -23.31
CA TYR A 302 21.95 -20.40 -23.99
C TYR A 302 22.95 -19.32 -23.61
N ASP A 303 24.16 -19.71 -23.23
CA ASP A 303 25.26 -18.78 -23.04
C ASP A 303 26.18 -18.73 -24.29
N PRO A 304 27.00 -17.68 -24.44
CA PRO A 304 28.01 -17.59 -25.50
C PRO A 304 29.10 -18.68 -25.43
N SER A 305 29.19 -19.42 -24.33
CA SER A 305 30.11 -20.56 -24.15
C SER A 305 29.54 -21.85 -24.77
N GLY A 306 28.29 -21.83 -25.26
CA GLY A 306 27.61 -22.99 -25.83
C GLY A 306 26.92 -23.89 -24.80
N ILE A 307 26.81 -23.45 -23.54
CA ILE A 307 26.09 -24.17 -22.49
C ILE A 307 24.60 -23.86 -22.62
N ALA A 308 23.78 -24.92 -22.62
CA ALA A 308 22.33 -24.83 -22.56
C ALA A 308 21.81 -25.23 -21.17
N ILE A 309 20.93 -24.41 -20.59
CA ILE A 309 20.22 -24.69 -19.34
C ILE A 309 18.74 -24.82 -19.67
N GLU A 310 18.12 -25.91 -19.28
CA GLU A 310 16.69 -26.15 -19.55
C GLU A 310 15.90 -26.18 -18.26
N TRP A 311 14.82 -25.40 -18.21
CA TRP A 311 13.88 -25.40 -17.10
C TRP A 311 12.62 -26.19 -17.44
N GLY A 312 12.13 -26.93 -16.45
CA GLY A 312 10.88 -27.68 -16.58
C GLY A 312 11.02 -29.05 -17.24
N LYS A 313 12.24 -29.56 -17.43
CA LYS A 313 12.45 -30.99 -17.70
C LYS A 313 12.11 -31.80 -16.44
N LYS A 314 11.31 -32.85 -16.62
CA LYS A 314 11.01 -33.86 -15.59
C LYS A 314 12.02 -34.99 -15.66
#